data_AF-A0A268S1V1-F1
#
_entry.id   AF-A0A268S1V1-F1
#
_cell.length_a   1.000
_cell.length_b   1.000
_cell.length_c   1.000
_cell.angle_alpha   90.00
_cell.angle_beta   90.00
_cell.angle_gamma   90.00
#
_symmetry.space_group_name_H-M   'P 1'
#
loop_
_entity.id
_entity.type
_entity.pdbx_description
1 polymer ?
#
loop_
_entity_poly.entity_id
_entity_poly.type
_entity_poly.pdbx_seq_one_letter_code
_entity_poly.pdbx_strand_id
1 'polypeptide(L)' 'MLENFPLFCQKCKKKNLINVQQLNMSVIKEPDAKTQSR' A
#
# COMPACT_ATOMS: atom_id res chain seq x y z
N MET A 1 4.57 16.09 4.33
CA MET A 1 3.48 15.18 3.95
C MET A 1 4.10 14.12 3.05
N LEU A 2 3.99 12.84 3.41
CA LEU A 2 4.52 11.73 2.60
C LEU A 2 3.35 11.05 1.91
N GLU A 3 3.37 11.03 0.59
CA GLU A 3 2.31 10.42 -0.22
C GLU A 3 2.89 9.35 -1.12
N ASN A 4 2.11 8.28 -1.34
CA ASN A 4 2.41 7.17 -2.24
C ASN A 4 3.81 6.56 -1.99
N PHE A 5 4.21 6.46 -0.72
CA PHE A 5 5.53 5.95 -0.38
C PHE A 5 5.53 4.41 -0.38
N PRO A 6 6.44 3.74 -1.09
CA PRO A 6 6.48 2.29 -1.13
C PRO A 6 7.08 1.72 0.16
N LEU A 7 6.27 1.01 0.93
CA LEU A 7 6.69 0.25 2.09
C LEU A 7 6.83 -1.23 1.72
N PHE A 8 8.07 -1.73 1.75
CA PHE A 8 8.34 -3.14 1.52
C PHE A 8 8.32 -3.92 2.84
N CYS A 9 7.43 -4.90 2.93
CA CYS A 9 7.41 -5.82 4.06
C CYS A 9 8.22 -7.08 3.71
N GLN A 10 9.38 -7.25 4.32
CA GLN A 10 10.22 -8.45 4.14
C GLN A 10 9.54 -9.74 4.62
N LYS A 11 8.67 -9.66 5.65
CA LYS A 11 7.91 -10.82 6.16
C LYS A 11 6.85 -11.32 5.17
N CYS A 12 6.13 -10.39 4.54
CA CYS A 12 5.05 -10.71 3.60
C CYS A 12 5.54 -10.81 2.15
N LYS A 13 6.79 -10.37 1.88
CA LYS A 13 7.37 -10.22 0.54
C LYS A 13 6.49 -9.38 -0.41
N LYS A 14 5.78 -8.40 0.15
CA LYS A 14 4.87 -7.50 -0.58
C LYS A 14 5.31 -6.05 -0.42
N LYS A 15 5.16 -5.26 -1.48
CA LYS A 15 5.23 -3.79 -1.43
C LYS A 15 3.82 -3.26 -1.29
N ASN A 16 3.62 -2.30 -0.38
CA ASN A 16 2.38 -1.56 -0.24
C ASN A 16 2.69 -0.07 -0.37
N LEU A 17 1.78 0.71 -0.92
CA LEU A 17 1.90 2.17 -0.91
C LEU A 17 1.27 2.72 0.35
N ILE A 18 1.93 3.67 1.01
CA ILE A 18 1.44 4.32 2.23
C ILE A 18 1.40 5.83 2.08
N ASN A 19 0.44 6.45 2.75
CA ASN A 19 0.38 7.88 2.98
C ASN A 19 0.62 8.16 4.47
N VAL A 20 1.40 9.21 4.77
CA VAL A 20 1.66 9.67 6.12
C VAL A 20 1.33 11.16 6.21
N GLN A 21 0.30 11.48 6.99
CA GLN A 21 -0.18 12.83 7.25
C GLN A 21 -0.33 13.02 8.76
N GLN A 22 0.29 14.05 9.33
CA GLN A 22 0.18 14.36 10.76
C GLN A 22 0.38 13.15 11.70
N LEU A 23 1.37 12.29 11.40
CA LEU A 23 1.66 11.03 12.11
C LEU A 23 0.60 9.91 11.94
N ASN A 24 -0.48 10.15 11.19
CA ASN A 24 -1.40 9.11 10.76
C ASN A 24 -0.87 8.43 9.50
N MET A 25 -0.65 7.12 9.60
CA MET A 25 -0.25 6.28 8.48
C MET A 25 -1.47 5.56 7.93
N SER A 26 -1.77 5.75 6.65
CA SER A 26 -2.80 5.01 5.92
C SER A 26 -2.16 4.17 4.82
N VAL A 27 -2.61 2.91 4.70
CA VAL A 27 -2.18 2.02 3.63
C VAL A 27 -3.11 2.24 2.45
N ILE A 28 -2.55 2.61 1.30
CA ILE A 28 -3.26 2.63 0.04
C ILE A 28 -3.39 1.17 -0.39
N LYS A 29 -4.56 0.58 -0.11
CA LYS A 29 -4.94 -0.66 -0.77
C LYS A 29 -5.22 -0.28 -2.22
N GLU A 30 -4.34 -0.67 -3.14
CA GLU A 30 -4.75 -0.72 -4.55
C GLU A 30 -6.08 -1.48 -4.61
N PRO A 31 -7.08 -1.00 -5.39
CA PRO A 31 -8.31 -1.74 -5.54
C PRO A 31 -7.91 -3.14 -5.99
N ASP A 32 -8.19 -4.14 -5.14
CA ASP A 32 -7.86 -5.54 -5.37
C ASP A 32 -8.28 -5.83 -6.81
N ALA A 33 -7.30 -5.88 -7.71
CA ALA A 33 -7.57 -6.06 -9.12
C ALA A 33 -8.10 -7.48 -9.21
N LYS A 34 -9.42 -7.62 -9.11
CA LYS A 34 -10.11 -8.87 -9.34
C LYS A 34 -9.78 -9.22 -10.77
N THR A 35 -8.70 -9.97 -10.99
CA THR A 35 -8.50 -10.65 -12.25
C THR A 35 -9.66 -11.61 -12.33
N GLN A 36 -10.69 -11.22 -13.07
CA GLN A 36 -11.83 -12.05 -13.37
C GLN A 36 -11.30 -13.17 -14.26
N SER A 37 -10.87 -14.27 -13.61
CA SER A 37 -10.53 -15.48 -14.34
C SER A 37 -11.82 -15.98 -14.97
N ARG A 38 -11.85 -15.99 -16.30
CA ARG A 38 -12.92 -16.53 -17.13
C ARG A 38 -12.85 -18.05 -17.17
#